data_AF-A0A3P3T9W0-F1
#
_entry.id   AF-A0A3P3T9W0-F1
#
_cell.length_a   1.000
_cell.length_b   1.000
_cell.length_c   1.000
_cell.angle_alpha   90.00
_cell.angle_beta   90.00
_cell.angle_gamma   90.00
#
_symmetry.space_group_name_H-M   'P 1'
#
loop_
_entity.id
_entity.type
_entity.pdbx_description
1 polymer ?
#
loop_
_entity_poly.entity_id
_entity_poly.type
_entity_poly.pdbx_seq_one_letter_code
_entity_poly.pdbx_strand_id
1 'polypeptide(L)'
;MNTTNTYYWVRVYDYSFERDGGEKGTLLDEFYLSDITGGRDEAKQKVLDRFCTNTSTELKFAKPKKKNGIYAIVMDSEKYWYDRFYAQIDTFCFWCTKPVKGKASEFPRAYIGDGHYYESRDSVFTDLEQTAYFCTTDCEIHYKRSQKSDEGEFQIKEEGNNGDIFGYIYLIYNRAEDHYYIGQTRYMPFFRWQEHVKEGKKGHINDLSFSVLSEIYRDKRWNDLQNQQYLNSMEAWWISKYEFEGHKVFNISKPKITIDYLKEKFNDMVIRQEQMLL
;
A
#
# COMPACT_ATOMS: atom_id res chain seq x y z
N MET A 1 -32.77 -27.93 -0.85
CA MET A 1 -31.95 -28.95 -0.17
C MET A 1 -30.50 -28.57 -0.40
N ASN A 2 -29.79 -28.15 0.65
CA ASN A 2 -28.36 -27.82 0.55
C ASN A 2 -27.58 -29.14 0.43
N THR A 3 -27.29 -29.58 -0.79
CA THR A 3 -26.23 -30.56 -1.01
C THR A 3 -24.91 -29.89 -0.64
N THR A 4 -24.38 -30.22 0.53
CA THR A 4 -23.01 -29.85 0.90
C THR A 4 -22.07 -30.56 -0.05
N ASN A 5 -21.52 -29.82 -1.04
CA ASN A 5 -20.46 -30.34 -1.89
C ASN A 5 -19.28 -30.72 -0.99
N THR A 6 -18.92 -32.00 -0.99
CA THR A 6 -17.84 -32.53 -0.17
C THR A 6 -16.57 -32.60 -1.01
N TYR A 7 -15.45 -32.18 -0.43
CA TYR A 7 -14.16 -32.17 -1.09
C TYR A 7 -13.27 -33.24 -0.47
N TYR A 8 -12.42 -33.86 -1.30
CA TYR A 8 -11.48 -34.88 -0.85
C TYR A 8 -10.08 -34.61 -1.38
N TRP A 9 -9.08 -34.87 -0.54
CA TRP A 9 -7.67 -34.85 -0.91
C TRP A 9 -7.19 -36.28 -1.11
N VAL A 10 -6.61 -36.55 -2.28
CA VAL A 10 -6.14 -37.87 -2.69
C VAL A 10 -4.64 -37.84 -2.90
N ARG A 11 -3.95 -38.83 -2.33
CA ARG A 11 -2.51 -39.07 -2.55
C ARG A 11 -2.29 -40.51 -2.95
N VAL A 12 -1.60 -40.73 -4.06
CA VAL A 12 -1.35 -42.07 -4.63
C VAL A 12 0.13 -42.39 -4.51
N TYR A 13 0.44 -43.58 -4.03
CA TYR A 13 1.80 -44.03 -3.77
C TYR A 13 2.10 -45.35 -4.48
N ASP A 14 3.29 -45.45 -5.06
CA ASP A 14 3.95 -46.70 -5.38
C ASP A 14 4.74 -47.17 -4.16
N TYR A 15 4.38 -48.33 -3.62
CA TYR A 15 5.05 -48.89 -2.46
C TYR A 15 5.78 -50.18 -2.80
N SER A 16 7.04 -50.25 -2.40
CA SER A 16 7.88 -51.44 -2.42
C SER A 16 8.31 -51.79 -1.00
N PHE A 17 8.03 -53.03 -0.56
CA PHE A 17 8.35 -53.45 0.81
C PHE A 17 9.85 -53.40 1.10
N GLU A 18 10.68 -53.78 0.13
CA GLU A 18 12.13 -53.78 0.27
C GLU A 18 12.73 -52.37 0.24
N ARG A 19 12.17 -51.48 -0.60
CA ARG A 19 12.66 -50.10 -0.74
C ARG A 19 12.21 -49.21 0.42
N ASP A 20 10.93 -49.32 0.77
CA ASP A 20 10.25 -48.29 1.57
C ASP A 20 10.04 -48.71 3.03
N GLY A 21 9.93 -50.01 3.32
CA GLY A 21 9.76 -50.55 4.67
C GLY A 21 8.66 -49.83 5.48
N GLY A 22 9.05 -49.00 6.46
CA GLY A 22 8.14 -48.22 7.30
C GLY A 22 7.44 -47.05 6.60
N GLU A 23 8.00 -46.56 5.50
CA GLU A 23 7.61 -45.31 4.84
C GLU A 23 6.39 -45.44 3.92
N LYS A 24 5.85 -44.31 3.46
CA LYS A 24 4.65 -44.27 2.60
C LYS A 24 4.91 -44.73 1.16
N GLY A 25 6.17 -44.88 0.76
CA GLY A 25 6.55 -45.14 -0.63
C GLY A 25 6.65 -43.86 -1.47
N THR A 26 6.81 -44.03 -2.77
CA THR A 26 7.02 -42.94 -3.72
C THR A 26 5.67 -42.35 -4.12
N LEU A 27 5.48 -41.04 -3.91
CA LEU A 27 4.27 -40.33 -4.33
C LEU A 27 4.22 -40.29 -5.87
N LEU A 28 3.17 -40.88 -6.44
CA LEU A 28 2.92 -40.91 -7.88
C LEU A 28 2.04 -39.74 -8.34
N ASP A 29 1.02 -39.42 -7.56
CA ASP A 29 0.06 -38.37 -7.89
C ASP A 29 -0.56 -37.80 -6.61
N GLU A 30 -0.98 -36.54 -6.69
CA GLU A 30 -1.66 -35.80 -5.64
C GLU A 30 -2.69 -34.86 -6.27
N PHE A 31 -3.95 -35.00 -5.87
CA PHE A 31 -5.04 -34.22 -6.44
C PHE A 31 -6.21 -34.06 -5.48
N TYR A 32 -7.12 -33.15 -5.81
CA TYR A 32 -8.35 -32.92 -5.06
C TYR A 32 -9.57 -33.29 -5.92
N LEU A 33 -10.61 -33.78 -5.25
CA LEU A 33 -11.91 -34.07 -5.83
C LEU A 33 -12.94 -33.09 -5.25
N SER A 34 -13.84 -32.60 -6.10
CA SER A 34 -15.01 -31.80 -5.73
C SER A 34 -16.30 -32.56 -6.04
N ASP A 35 -17.42 -32.00 -5.56
CA ASP A 35 -18.77 -32.40 -5.93
C ASP A 35 -19.05 -33.88 -5.67
N ILE A 36 -18.52 -34.38 -4.55
CA ILE A 36 -18.80 -35.74 -4.06
C ILE A 36 -20.01 -35.68 -3.13
N THR A 37 -21.04 -36.47 -3.45
CA THR A 37 -22.32 -36.47 -2.73
C THR A 37 -22.60 -37.80 -2.03
N GLY A 38 -22.08 -38.90 -2.57
CA GLY A 38 -22.10 -40.24 -2.00
C GLY A 38 -20.99 -40.52 -0.98
N GLY A 39 -20.30 -39.47 -0.50
CA GLY A 39 -19.26 -39.57 0.52
C GLY A 39 -17.99 -40.31 0.06
N ARG A 40 -17.25 -40.86 1.03
CA ARG A 40 -15.89 -41.37 0.80
C ARG A 40 -15.82 -42.54 -0.19
N ASP A 41 -16.86 -43.34 -0.32
CA ASP A 41 -16.87 -44.48 -1.25
C ASP A 41 -17.05 -44.04 -2.71
N GLU A 42 -17.85 -43.00 -2.97
CA GLU A 42 -17.89 -42.35 -4.29
C GLU A 42 -16.52 -41.73 -4.63
N ALA A 43 -15.86 -41.08 -3.67
CA ALA A 43 -14.52 -40.53 -3.88
C ALA A 43 -13.50 -41.62 -4.24
N LYS A 44 -13.52 -42.78 -3.54
CA LYS A 44 -12.69 -43.94 -3.89
C LYS A 44 -13.00 -44.45 -5.30
N GLN A 45 -14.28 -44.53 -5.68
CA GLN A 45 -14.66 -44.96 -7.02
C GLN A 45 -14.08 -44.05 -8.10
N LYS A 46 -14.15 -42.71 -7.93
CA LYS A 46 -13.51 -41.78 -8.87
C LYS A 46 -11.99 -41.95 -8.96
N VAL A 47 -11.32 -42.34 -7.87
CA VAL A 47 -9.88 -42.68 -7.90
C VAL A 47 -9.65 -43.95 -8.72
N LEU A 48 -10.45 -45.00 -8.51
CA LEU A 48 -10.36 -46.21 -9.32
C LEU A 48 -10.63 -45.91 -10.80
N ASP A 49 -11.64 -45.11 -11.10
CA ASP A 49 -11.96 -44.76 -12.49
C ASP A 49 -10.81 -44.01 -13.17
N ARG A 50 -10.07 -43.17 -12.43
CA ARG A 50 -8.91 -42.43 -12.96
C ARG A 50 -7.69 -43.30 -13.28
N PHE A 51 -7.40 -44.33 -12.47
CA PHE A 51 -6.15 -45.11 -12.59
C PHE A 51 -6.35 -46.55 -13.08
N CYS A 52 -7.52 -47.14 -12.85
CA CYS A 52 -7.83 -48.55 -13.13
C CYS A 52 -8.70 -48.74 -14.36
N THR A 53 -9.34 -47.69 -14.89
CA THR A 53 -10.11 -47.81 -16.14
C THR A 53 -9.17 -48.12 -17.28
N ASN A 54 -9.39 -49.25 -17.95
CA ASN A 54 -8.58 -49.76 -19.08
C ASN A 54 -7.12 -50.13 -18.71
N THR A 55 -6.81 -50.34 -17.42
CA THR A 55 -5.50 -50.85 -16.99
C THR A 55 -5.67 -52.12 -16.16
N SER A 56 -4.66 -52.99 -16.15
CA SER A 56 -4.60 -54.17 -15.27
C SER A 56 -4.08 -53.82 -13.87
N THR A 57 -3.96 -52.53 -13.55
CA THR A 57 -3.35 -52.04 -12.32
C THR A 57 -4.33 -52.15 -11.15
N GLU A 58 -4.04 -53.03 -10.20
CA GLU A 58 -4.79 -53.15 -8.94
C GLU A 58 -4.37 -52.03 -7.96
N LEU A 59 -5.27 -51.06 -7.72
CA LEU A 59 -5.06 -49.99 -6.74
C LEU A 59 -5.83 -50.28 -5.44
N LYS A 60 -5.17 -50.07 -4.29
CA LYS A 60 -5.76 -50.26 -2.96
C LYS A 60 -5.93 -48.95 -2.21
N PHE A 61 -6.74 -48.93 -1.16
CA PHE A 61 -6.93 -47.75 -0.29
C PHE A 61 -6.23 -47.85 1.07
N ALA A 62 -5.31 -48.80 1.20
CA ALA A 62 -4.51 -49.02 2.40
C ALA A 62 -3.09 -49.44 2.00
N LYS A 63 -2.10 -48.99 2.79
CA LYS A 63 -0.69 -49.34 2.58
C LYS A 63 -0.50 -50.87 2.59
N PRO A 64 0.14 -51.45 1.57
CA PRO A 64 0.51 -52.87 1.59
C PRO A 64 1.49 -53.19 2.73
N LYS A 65 1.30 -54.31 3.46
CA LYS A 65 2.17 -54.64 4.62
C LYS A 65 3.44 -55.41 4.25
N LYS A 66 3.36 -56.41 3.36
CA LYS A 66 4.45 -57.36 3.03
C LYS A 66 4.61 -57.59 1.52
N LYS A 67 4.01 -56.74 0.70
CA LYS A 67 3.97 -56.87 -0.76
C LYS A 67 4.14 -55.49 -1.39
N ASN A 68 4.59 -55.47 -2.63
CA ASN A 68 4.64 -54.25 -3.42
C ASN A 68 3.24 -53.95 -3.97
N GLY A 69 2.97 -52.69 -4.31
CA GLY A 69 1.73 -52.30 -4.97
C GLY A 69 1.41 -50.83 -4.83
N ILE A 70 0.45 -50.39 -5.63
CA ILE A 70 -0.03 -49.01 -5.64
C ILE A 70 -1.19 -48.87 -4.66
N TYR A 71 -1.15 -47.84 -3.83
CA TYR A 71 -2.26 -47.52 -2.95
C TYR A 71 -2.54 -46.02 -2.88
N ALA A 72 -3.80 -45.66 -2.63
CA ALA A 72 -4.24 -44.28 -2.45
C ALA A 72 -4.73 -44.03 -1.02
N ILE A 73 -4.52 -42.82 -0.55
CA ILE A 73 -5.11 -42.29 0.68
C ILE A 73 -6.12 -41.22 0.28
N VAL A 74 -7.38 -41.39 0.70
CA VAL A 74 -8.48 -40.43 0.48
C VAL A 74 -8.84 -39.81 1.82
N MET A 75 -8.71 -38.49 1.94
CA MET A 75 -8.97 -37.71 3.16
C MET A 75 -10.01 -36.63 2.87
N ASP A 76 -10.78 -36.23 3.88
CA ASP A 76 -11.67 -35.08 3.77
C ASP A 76 -10.86 -33.81 3.50
N SER A 77 -11.44 -32.89 2.73
CA SER A 77 -10.82 -31.62 2.36
C SER A 77 -11.88 -30.53 2.29
N GLU A 78 -11.44 -29.35 1.87
CA GLU A 78 -12.25 -28.14 1.82
C GLU A 78 -12.19 -27.52 0.44
N LYS A 79 -13.22 -26.74 0.10
CA LYS A 79 -13.30 -25.99 -1.17
C LYS A 79 -12.04 -25.16 -1.42
N TYR A 80 -11.53 -24.52 -0.38
CA TYR A 80 -10.33 -23.68 -0.45
C TYR A 80 -9.14 -24.41 -1.11
N TRP A 81 -8.89 -25.66 -0.71
CA TRP A 81 -7.78 -26.42 -1.24
C TRP A 81 -8.03 -26.84 -2.69
N TYR A 82 -9.23 -27.30 -3.01
CA TYR A 82 -9.59 -27.63 -4.39
C TYR A 82 -9.42 -26.42 -5.32
N ASP A 83 -9.99 -25.29 -4.95
CA ASP A 83 -9.90 -24.04 -5.71
C ASP A 83 -8.44 -23.57 -5.86
N ARG A 84 -7.62 -23.67 -4.81
CA ARG A 84 -6.20 -23.31 -4.88
C ARG A 84 -5.45 -24.04 -5.98
N PHE A 85 -5.79 -25.30 -6.26
CA PHE A 85 -5.10 -26.09 -7.28
C PHE A 85 -5.78 -26.04 -8.66
N TYR A 86 -7.10 -25.86 -8.72
CA TYR A 86 -7.85 -26.02 -9.97
C TYR A 86 -8.61 -24.79 -10.46
N ALA A 87 -8.85 -23.78 -9.62
CA ALA A 87 -9.55 -22.58 -10.06
C ALA A 87 -8.78 -21.87 -11.18
N GLN A 88 -9.48 -21.61 -12.27
CA GLN A 88 -9.00 -20.83 -13.40
C GLN A 88 -9.71 -19.49 -13.40
N ILE A 89 -8.98 -18.44 -13.73
CA ILE A 89 -9.52 -17.09 -13.92
C ILE A 89 -9.30 -16.64 -15.35
N ASP A 90 -10.22 -15.81 -15.83
CA ASP A 90 -10.13 -15.08 -17.09
C ASP A 90 -10.70 -13.68 -16.81
N THR A 91 -9.81 -12.77 -16.43
CA THR A 91 -10.16 -11.45 -15.89
C THR A 91 -9.12 -10.41 -16.31
N PHE A 92 -9.14 -9.24 -15.69
CA PHE A 92 -8.18 -8.17 -15.91
C PHE A 92 -7.43 -7.85 -14.62
N CYS A 93 -6.18 -7.42 -14.76
CA CYS A 93 -5.41 -6.90 -13.65
C CYS A 93 -6.09 -5.65 -13.10
N PHE A 94 -6.37 -5.65 -11.80
CA PHE A 94 -7.10 -4.58 -11.13
C PHE A 94 -6.36 -3.22 -11.15
N TRP A 95 -5.03 -3.23 -11.31
CA TRP A 95 -4.21 -2.02 -11.36
C TRP A 95 -3.96 -1.50 -12.78
N CYS A 96 -3.47 -2.36 -13.68
CA CYS A 96 -3.02 -1.93 -15.02
C CYS A 96 -3.92 -2.40 -16.18
N THR A 97 -5.05 -3.02 -15.86
CA THR A 97 -6.09 -3.48 -16.80
C THR A 97 -5.63 -4.46 -17.89
N LYS A 98 -4.41 -5.02 -17.78
CA LYS A 98 -3.94 -6.08 -18.68
C LYS A 98 -4.74 -7.37 -18.45
N PRO A 99 -5.01 -8.16 -19.49
CA PRO A 99 -5.69 -9.44 -19.33
C PRO A 99 -4.87 -10.40 -18.46
N VAL A 100 -5.56 -11.10 -17.58
CA VAL A 100 -5.01 -12.11 -16.66
C VAL A 100 -5.81 -13.39 -16.86
N LYS A 101 -5.13 -14.43 -17.35
CA LYS A 101 -5.76 -15.73 -17.61
C LYS A 101 -4.87 -16.87 -17.16
N GLY A 102 -5.44 -17.80 -16.41
CA GLY A 102 -4.76 -19.01 -15.96
C GLY A 102 -5.15 -19.42 -14.55
N LYS A 103 -4.30 -20.23 -13.91
CA LYS A 103 -4.55 -20.78 -12.58
C LYS A 103 -4.51 -19.66 -11.53
N ALA A 104 -5.62 -19.49 -10.81
CA ALA A 104 -5.85 -18.39 -9.87
C ALA A 104 -4.75 -18.25 -8.81
N SER A 105 -4.18 -19.37 -8.34
CA SER A 105 -3.15 -19.37 -7.31
C SER A 105 -1.82 -18.77 -7.74
N GLU A 106 -1.54 -18.73 -9.05
CA GLU A 106 -0.27 -18.23 -9.61
C GLU A 106 -0.25 -16.71 -9.76
N PHE A 107 -1.39 -16.06 -9.55
CA PHE A 107 -1.50 -14.61 -9.62
C PHE A 107 -1.54 -13.98 -8.22
N PRO A 108 -0.80 -12.88 -8.00
CA PRO A 108 -0.99 -12.05 -6.82
C PRO A 108 -2.43 -11.54 -6.75
N ARG A 109 -2.93 -11.40 -5.52
CA ARG A 109 -4.33 -11.08 -5.26
C ARG A 109 -4.53 -10.33 -3.95
N ALA A 110 -5.60 -9.55 -3.85
CA ALA A 110 -5.98 -8.82 -2.66
C ALA A 110 -7.49 -8.89 -2.42
N TYR A 111 -7.90 -8.80 -1.16
CA TYR A 111 -9.31 -8.68 -0.77
C TYR A 111 -9.79 -7.25 -1.06
N ILE A 112 -10.98 -7.13 -1.66
CA ILE A 112 -11.63 -5.85 -2.02
C ILE A 112 -13.09 -5.77 -1.58
N GLY A 113 -13.59 -6.77 -0.84
CA GLY A 113 -14.98 -6.81 -0.37
C GLY A 113 -15.26 -5.88 0.81
N ASP A 114 -16.54 -5.81 1.18
CA ASP A 114 -17.02 -5.06 2.34
C ASP A 114 -16.62 -5.77 3.65
N GLY A 115 -15.42 -5.46 4.16
CA GLY A 115 -14.89 -6.07 5.38
C GLY A 115 -13.38 -5.92 5.52
N HIS A 116 -12.80 -6.66 6.47
CA HIS A 116 -11.33 -6.69 6.67
C HIS A 116 -10.68 -7.99 6.17
N TYR A 117 -11.47 -9.02 5.87
CA TYR A 117 -10.99 -10.35 5.51
C TYR A 117 -12.10 -11.16 4.82
N TYR A 118 -11.71 -12.19 4.08
CA TYR A 118 -12.63 -13.20 3.55
C TYR A 118 -13.34 -13.93 4.69
N GLU A 119 -14.66 -14.02 4.62
CA GLU A 119 -15.42 -14.90 5.50
C GLU A 119 -15.18 -16.36 5.13
N SER A 120 -15.47 -17.28 6.07
CA SER A 120 -15.29 -18.72 5.88
C SER A 120 -16.10 -19.31 4.72
N ARG A 121 -17.07 -18.56 4.19
CA ARG A 121 -17.93 -18.96 3.08
C ARG A 121 -17.48 -18.37 1.74
N ASP A 122 -16.59 -17.39 1.73
CA ASP A 122 -16.14 -16.73 0.52
C ASP A 122 -15.14 -17.61 -0.24
N SER A 123 -15.23 -17.65 -1.57
CA SER A 123 -14.17 -18.27 -2.38
C SER A 123 -13.13 -17.21 -2.75
N VAL A 124 -11.99 -17.27 -2.06
CA VAL A 124 -10.79 -16.47 -2.31
C VAL A 124 -10.28 -16.57 -3.77
N PHE A 125 -10.69 -17.59 -4.52
CA PHE A 125 -10.16 -17.86 -5.85
C PHE A 125 -11.14 -17.63 -7.00
N THR A 126 -12.45 -17.60 -6.71
CA THR A 126 -13.48 -17.49 -7.75
C THR A 126 -14.44 -16.34 -7.55
N ASP A 127 -14.46 -15.72 -6.37
CA ASP A 127 -15.27 -14.54 -6.10
C ASP A 127 -14.54 -13.28 -6.59
N LEU A 128 -14.83 -12.87 -7.84
CA LEU A 128 -14.26 -11.68 -8.46
C LEU A 128 -14.85 -10.37 -7.93
N GLU A 129 -15.95 -10.41 -7.18
CA GLU A 129 -16.52 -9.22 -6.54
C GLU A 129 -15.71 -8.84 -5.30
N GLN A 130 -15.17 -9.84 -4.60
CA GLN A 130 -14.37 -9.65 -3.40
C GLN A 130 -12.85 -9.86 -3.59
N THR A 131 -12.43 -10.38 -4.74
CA THR A 131 -11.02 -10.69 -5.03
C THR A 131 -10.51 -9.89 -6.22
N ALA A 132 -9.57 -8.98 -5.97
CA ALA A 132 -8.78 -8.35 -7.02
C ALA A 132 -7.58 -9.21 -7.40
N TYR A 133 -7.36 -9.39 -8.70
CA TYR A 133 -6.19 -10.07 -9.26
C TYR A 133 -5.19 -9.08 -9.89
N PHE A 134 -3.91 -9.44 -9.81
CA PHE A 134 -2.82 -8.63 -10.35
C PHE A 134 -1.94 -9.45 -11.29
N CYS A 135 -1.50 -8.85 -12.39
CA CYS A 135 -0.59 -9.53 -13.33
C CYS A 135 0.84 -9.71 -12.76
N THR A 136 1.22 -8.87 -11.79
CA THR A 136 2.54 -8.90 -11.13
C THR A 136 2.41 -8.48 -9.66
N THR A 137 3.37 -8.88 -8.83
CA THR A 137 3.47 -8.45 -7.43
C THR A 137 3.61 -6.93 -7.33
N ASP A 138 4.27 -6.28 -8.29
CA ASP A 138 4.39 -4.82 -8.31
C ASP A 138 3.01 -4.14 -8.44
N CYS A 139 2.13 -4.66 -9.29
CA CYS A 139 0.77 -4.14 -9.44
C CYS A 139 -0.03 -4.28 -8.13
N GLU A 140 0.13 -5.39 -7.42
CA GLU A 140 -0.47 -5.60 -6.09
C GLU A 140 0.08 -4.60 -5.06
N ILE A 141 1.40 -4.37 -5.04
CA ILE A 141 2.03 -3.41 -4.14
C ILE A 141 1.55 -1.99 -4.43
N HIS A 142 1.46 -1.59 -5.70
CA HIS A 142 0.94 -0.29 -6.08
C HIS A 142 -0.50 -0.10 -5.62
N TYR A 143 -1.35 -1.10 -5.82
CA TYR A 143 -2.72 -1.10 -5.32
C TYR A 143 -2.80 -0.98 -3.79
N LYS A 144 -2.01 -1.77 -3.06
CA LYS A 144 -1.96 -1.69 -1.59
C LYS A 144 -1.48 -0.33 -1.10
N ARG A 145 -0.57 0.32 -1.83
CA ARG A 145 -0.13 1.68 -1.54
C ARG A 145 -1.21 2.71 -1.82
N SER A 146 -2.03 2.55 -2.87
CA SER A 146 -3.17 3.45 -3.10
C SER A 146 -4.31 3.24 -2.11
N GLN A 147 -4.49 2.04 -1.56
CA GLN A 147 -5.46 1.77 -0.50
C GLN A 147 -5.04 2.31 0.87
N LYS A 148 -3.74 2.50 1.09
CA LYS A 148 -3.29 3.37 2.17
C LYS A 148 -3.67 4.78 1.76
N SER A 149 -4.86 5.17 2.18
CA SER A 149 -5.34 6.53 2.16
C SER A 149 -4.35 7.44 2.89
N ASP A 150 -3.35 7.92 2.16
CA ASP A 150 -2.90 9.31 2.28
C ASP A 150 -3.80 10.18 1.36
N GLU A 151 -5.10 9.93 1.37
CA GLU A 151 -6.08 10.97 1.07
C GLU A 151 -6.45 11.64 2.40
N GLY A 152 -5.64 12.62 2.81
CA GLY A 152 -6.19 13.80 3.46
C GLY A 152 -6.46 13.76 4.96
N GLU A 153 -5.60 13.15 5.78
CA GLU A 153 -5.08 13.91 6.93
C GLU A 153 -3.71 14.46 6.55
N PHE A 154 -3.65 15.30 5.51
CA PHE A 154 -2.42 15.99 5.09
C PHE A 154 -2.04 17.15 6.03
N GLN A 155 -2.23 16.92 7.32
CA GLN A 155 -1.71 17.72 8.40
C GLN A 155 -1.12 16.80 9.47
N ILE A 156 -0.30 15.83 9.04
CA ILE A 156 0.64 15.25 10.00
C ILE A 156 1.50 16.42 10.49
N LYS A 157 1.37 16.75 11.76
CA LYS A 157 2.08 17.83 12.44
C LYS A 157 3.57 17.51 12.63
N GLU A 158 4.10 16.57 11.84
CA GLU A 158 5.43 15.98 11.95
C GLU A 158 6.33 16.62 10.89
N GLU A 159 7.06 17.66 11.27
CA GLU A 159 8.38 17.52 11.89
C GLU A 159 9.40 16.95 10.89
N GLY A 160 9.85 17.79 9.96
CA GLY A 160 11.13 17.54 9.30
C GLY A 160 12.22 17.45 10.39
N ASN A 161 12.98 16.35 10.37
CA ASN A 161 14.05 16.02 11.33
C ASN A 161 13.64 16.01 12.82
N ASN A 162 12.88 15.01 13.30
CA ASN A 162 12.67 14.77 14.75
C ASN A 162 12.11 15.95 15.56
N GLY A 163 11.38 16.86 14.92
CA GLY A 163 10.76 18.02 15.59
C GLY A 163 11.60 19.26 15.68
N ASP A 164 12.70 19.27 14.96
CA ASP A 164 13.60 20.40 14.91
C ASP A 164 13.06 21.53 14.02
N ILE A 165 12.16 21.28 13.05
CA ILE A 165 11.51 22.33 12.24
C ILE A 165 10.13 22.66 12.80
N PHE A 166 9.91 23.93 13.16
CA PHE A 166 8.63 24.44 13.65
C PHE A 166 7.68 24.89 12.53
N GLY A 167 8.23 25.37 11.41
CA GLY A 167 7.45 25.80 10.26
C GLY A 167 8.31 26.29 9.10
N TYR A 168 7.66 26.80 8.07
CA TYR A 168 8.28 27.22 6.82
C TYR A 168 7.74 28.58 6.40
N ILE A 169 8.61 29.39 5.79
CA ILE A 169 8.23 30.54 4.99
C ILE A 169 8.33 30.14 3.52
N TYR A 170 7.25 30.33 2.77
CA TYR A 170 7.17 29.99 1.36
C TYR A 170 6.83 31.20 0.50
N LEU A 171 7.14 31.08 -0.79
CA LEU A 171 6.87 32.05 -1.83
C LEU A 171 6.00 31.39 -2.92
N ILE A 172 5.01 32.14 -3.39
CA ILE A 172 4.30 31.92 -4.64
C ILE A 172 4.57 33.12 -5.53
N TYR A 173 5.20 32.90 -6.68
CA TYR A 173 5.45 33.95 -7.68
C TYR A 173 4.58 33.70 -8.91
N ASN A 174 3.78 34.70 -9.28
CA ASN A 174 2.97 34.72 -10.49
C ASN A 174 3.77 35.39 -11.61
N ARG A 175 4.21 34.59 -12.58
CA ARG A 175 5.02 35.02 -13.73
C ARG A 175 4.27 35.94 -14.69
N ALA A 176 2.95 35.80 -14.80
CA ALA A 176 2.15 36.58 -15.74
C ALA A 176 1.95 38.01 -15.26
N GLU A 177 1.78 38.21 -13.95
CA GLU A 177 1.50 39.53 -13.36
C GLU A 177 2.70 40.16 -12.65
N ASP A 178 3.81 39.42 -12.54
CA ASP A 178 5.02 39.80 -11.79
C ASP A 178 4.72 40.14 -10.32
N HIS A 179 3.95 39.25 -9.68
CA HIS A 179 3.52 39.40 -8.28
C HIS A 179 4.09 38.30 -7.39
N TYR A 180 4.48 38.70 -6.18
CA TYR A 180 5.04 37.84 -5.16
C TYR A 180 4.06 37.71 -4.00
N TYR A 181 3.83 36.49 -3.52
CA TYR A 181 3.05 36.21 -2.33
C TYR A 181 3.88 35.37 -1.36
N ILE A 182 4.08 35.90 -0.16
CA ILE A 182 4.85 35.23 0.88
C ILE A 182 3.89 34.74 1.93
N GLY A 183 4.01 33.50 2.36
CA GLY A 183 3.18 32.94 3.41
C GLY A 183 3.97 32.06 4.36
N GLN A 184 3.38 31.77 5.51
CA GLN A 184 3.92 30.79 6.46
C GLN A 184 3.07 29.53 6.55
N THR A 185 3.66 28.45 7.05
CA THR A 185 2.93 27.24 7.44
C THR A 185 3.70 26.43 8.46
N ARG A 186 2.99 25.77 9.39
CA ARG A 186 3.57 24.76 10.30
C ARG A 186 3.77 23.40 9.62
N TYR A 187 3.10 23.18 8.50
CA TYR A 187 3.14 21.95 7.70
C TYR A 187 3.99 22.15 6.46
N MET A 188 4.27 21.08 5.72
CA MET A 188 4.99 21.19 4.44
C MET A 188 4.34 22.23 3.50
N PRO A 189 5.13 23.15 2.89
CA PRO A 189 4.62 24.21 2.01
C PRO A 189 3.74 23.74 0.86
N PHE A 190 3.99 22.53 0.35
CA PHE A 190 3.21 21.91 -0.72
C PHE A 190 1.69 21.93 -0.45
N PHE A 191 1.26 21.68 0.80
CA PHE A 191 -0.17 21.67 1.12
C PHE A 191 -0.81 23.06 1.03
N ARG A 192 -0.11 24.08 1.52
CA ARG A 192 -0.58 25.47 1.37
C ARG A 192 -0.61 25.90 -0.08
N TRP A 193 0.35 25.47 -0.90
CA TRP A 193 0.33 25.77 -2.33
C TRP A 193 -0.90 25.17 -3.01
N GLN A 194 -1.26 23.92 -2.68
CA GLN A 194 -2.49 23.31 -3.19
C GLN A 194 -3.74 24.09 -2.78
N GLU A 195 -3.84 24.56 -1.54
CA GLU A 195 -4.94 25.42 -1.07
C GLU A 195 -5.03 26.70 -1.93
N HIS A 196 -3.92 27.42 -2.08
CA HIS A 196 -3.89 28.67 -2.88
C HIS A 196 -4.24 28.45 -4.35
N VAL A 197 -3.79 27.33 -4.93
CA VAL A 197 -4.14 26.95 -6.31
C VAL A 197 -5.64 26.68 -6.44
N LYS A 198 -6.23 25.93 -5.51
CA LYS A 198 -7.68 25.63 -5.49
C LYS A 198 -8.52 26.89 -5.31
N GLU A 199 -8.06 27.83 -4.49
CA GLU A 199 -8.74 29.12 -4.29
C GLU A 199 -8.71 30.02 -5.53
N GLY A 200 -7.74 29.84 -6.43
CA GLY A 200 -7.63 30.59 -7.70
C GLY A 200 -7.28 32.08 -7.56
N LYS A 201 -7.19 32.62 -6.33
CA LYS A 201 -6.95 34.05 -6.06
C LYS A 201 -5.54 34.54 -6.43
N LYS A 202 -4.59 33.62 -6.64
CA LYS A 202 -3.18 33.96 -6.91
C LYS A 202 -2.82 33.93 -8.39
N GLY A 203 -3.74 33.53 -9.25
CA GLY A 203 -3.53 33.34 -10.69
C GLY A 203 -3.74 31.88 -11.11
N HIS A 204 -3.59 31.65 -12.41
CA HIS A 204 -3.71 30.31 -12.99
C HIS A 204 -2.46 29.47 -12.66
N ILE A 205 -2.63 28.19 -12.33
CA ILE A 205 -1.53 27.32 -11.86
C ILE A 205 -0.31 27.30 -12.80
N ASN A 206 -0.54 27.36 -14.11
CA ASN A 206 0.52 27.35 -15.13
C ASN A 206 1.41 28.61 -15.06
N ASP A 207 0.95 29.69 -14.45
CA ASP A 207 1.69 30.94 -14.30
C ASP A 207 2.38 31.04 -12.93
N LEU A 208 2.13 30.10 -12.03
CA LEU A 208 2.69 30.10 -10.69
C LEU A 208 4.00 29.32 -10.63
N SER A 209 4.91 29.83 -9.80
CA SER A 209 6.07 29.11 -9.29
C SER A 209 6.07 29.13 -7.78
N PHE A 210 6.57 28.06 -7.19
CA PHE A 210 6.52 27.80 -5.76
C PHE A 210 7.94 27.62 -5.23
N SER A 211 8.25 28.19 -4.08
CA SER A 211 9.58 28.06 -3.46
C SER A 211 9.49 28.13 -1.94
N VAL A 212 10.41 27.44 -1.27
CA VAL A 212 10.61 27.58 0.18
C VAL A 212 11.72 28.61 0.40
N LEU A 213 11.40 29.69 1.11
CA LEU A 213 12.36 30.76 1.41
C LEU A 213 13.19 30.45 2.66
N SER A 214 12.56 29.87 3.68
CA SER A 214 13.25 29.53 4.93
C SER A 214 12.52 28.40 5.65
N GLU A 215 13.30 27.47 6.17
CA GLU A 215 12.87 26.57 7.25
C GLU A 215 13.09 27.28 8.58
N ILE A 216 12.10 27.23 9.47
CA ILE A 216 12.17 27.86 10.79
C ILE A 216 12.30 26.75 11.82
N TYR A 217 13.47 26.66 12.43
CA TYR A 217 13.73 25.66 13.46
C TYR A 217 13.01 25.99 14.77
N ARG A 218 12.53 24.94 15.44
CA ARG A 218 11.92 24.99 16.76
C ARG A 218 12.99 25.30 17.81
N ASP A 219 12.79 26.35 18.60
CA ASP A 219 13.55 26.54 19.82
C ASP A 219 12.92 25.67 20.92
N LYS A 220 13.63 24.62 21.33
CA LYS A 220 13.17 23.67 22.36
C LYS A 220 13.00 24.31 23.74
N ARG A 221 13.54 25.52 23.96
CA ARG A 221 13.36 26.30 25.20
C ARG A 221 12.06 27.10 25.21
N TRP A 222 11.43 27.25 24.05
CA TRP A 222 10.20 28.03 23.86
C TRP A 222 8.98 27.12 23.77
N ASN A 223 7.85 27.60 24.27
CA ASN A 223 6.58 26.91 24.06
C ASN A 223 6.08 27.12 22.61
N ASP A 224 5.01 26.41 22.24
CA ASP A 224 4.42 26.48 20.89
C ASP A 224 3.94 27.89 20.51
N LEU A 225 3.48 28.70 21.48
CA LEU A 225 3.03 30.07 21.24
C LEU A 225 4.20 30.99 20.88
N GLN A 226 5.31 30.88 21.62
CA GLN A 226 6.52 31.67 21.38
C GLN A 226 7.16 31.32 20.03
N ASN A 227 7.26 30.03 19.70
CA ASN A 227 7.73 29.59 18.38
C ASN A 227 6.80 30.08 17.25
N GLN A 228 5.48 30.12 17.47
CA GLN A 228 4.53 30.67 16.49
C GLN A 228 4.70 32.18 16.30
N GLN A 229 4.96 32.94 17.37
CA GLN A 229 5.27 34.36 17.27
C GLN A 229 6.54 34.62 16.47
N TYR A 230 7.56 33.77 16.64
CA TYR A 230 8.78 33.83 15.85
C TYR A 230 8.52 33.53 14.36
N LEU A 231 7.75 32.48 14.05
CA LEU A 231 7.35 32.16 12.67
C LEU A 231 6.59 33.33 12.01
N ASN A 232 5.66 33.96 12.73
CA ASN A 232 4.95 35.17 12.28
C ASN A 232 5.91 36.34 12.00
N SER A 233 6.92 36.51 12.86
CA SER A 233 7.93 37.57 12.71
C SER A 233 8.81 37.34 11.48
N MET A 234 9.14 36.08 11.19
CA MET A 234 9.89 35.69 10.00
C MET A 234 9.09 35.91 8.71
N GLU A 235 7.79 35.58 8.70
CA GLU A 235 6.90 35.89 7.57
C GLU A 235 6.92 37.39 7.27
N ALA A 236 6.74 38.22 8.29
CA ALA A 236 6.70 39.67 8.14
C ALA A 236 8.06 40.27 7.74
N TRP A 237 9.18 39.68 8.19
CA TRP A 237 10.52 40.04 7.72
C TRP A 237 10.67 39.77 6.22
N TRP A 238 10.31 38.58 5.74
CA TRP A 238 10.41 38.22 4.33
C TRP A 238 9.53 39.08 3.43
N ILE A 239 8.30 39.39 3.86
CA ILE A 239 7.42 40.35 3.17
C ILE A 239 8.12 41.71 3.03
N SER A 240 8.65 42.24 4.14
CA SER A 240 9.29 43.55 4.17
C SER A 240 10.56 43.59 3.31
N LYS A 241 11.34 42.50 3.30
CA LYS A 241 12.54 42.36 2.47
C LYS A 241 12.19 42.44 0.98
N TYR A 242 11.20 41.67 0.52
CA TYR A 242 10.81 41.68 -0.90
C TYR A 242 10.22 43.04 -1.31
N GLU A 243 9.44 43.69 -0.44
CA GLU A 243 8.96 45.06 -0.68
C GLU A 243 10.15 46.05 -0.79
N PHE A 244 11.14 45.94 0.09
CA PHE A 244 12.34 46.79 0.06
C PHE A 244 13.20 46.57 -1.20
N GLU A 245 13.30 45.33 -1.67
CA GLU A 245 13.98 44.96 -2.92
C GLU A 245 13.20 45.41 -4.18
N GLY A 246 12.02 46.02 -4.01
CA GLY A 246 11.22 46.59 -5.09
C GLY A 246 10.24 45.63 -5.75
N HIS A 247 10.03 44.44 -5.17
CA HIS A 247 9.07 43.46 -5.69
C HIS A 247 7.63 43.83 -5.33
N LYS A 248 6.68 43.52 -6.23
CA LYS A 248 5.25 43.74 -5.97
C LYS A 248 4.67 42.61 -5.11
N VAL A 249 4.51 42.87 -3.80
CA VAL A 249 3.98 41.89 -2.84
C VAL A 249 2.48 42.09 -2.58
N PHE A 250 1.66 41.03 -2.67
CA PHE A 250 0.17 41.12 -2.57
C PHE A 250 -0.41 40.54 -1.26
N ASN A 251 0.32 40.64 -0.15
CA ASN A 251 -0.17 40.16 1.16
C ASN A 251 -1.29 41.08 1.71
N ILE A 252 -2.50 40.52 1.91
CA ILE A 252 -3.71 41.28 2.32
C ILE A 252 -3.60 41.81 3.77
N SER A 253 -2.92 41.09 4.65
CA SER A 253 -2.70 41.49 6.05
C SER A 253 -1.21 41.38 6.39
N LYS A 254 -0.60 42.47 6.85
CA LYS A 254 0.77 42.47 7.38
C LYS A 254 0.72 42.03 8.85
N PRO A 255 1.33 40.89 9.24
CA PRO A 255 1.48 40.55 10.65
C PRO A 255 2.27 41.67 11.35
N LYS A 256 1.79 42.14 12.51
CA LYS A 256 2.52 43.15 13.30
C LYS A 256 3.85 42.54 13.76
N ILE A 257 4.94 43.01 13.18
CA ILE A 257 6.29 42.69 13.64
C ILE A 257 6.41 43.25 15.07
N THR A 258 6.68 42.42 16.08
CA THR A 258 7.29 42.92 17.32
C THR A 258 8.76 43.21 17.01
N ILE A 259 8.95 44.37 16.36
CA ILE A 259 10.16 44.89 15.73
C ILE A 259 11.38 44.88 16.67
N ASP A 260 11.15 44.94 17.97
CA ASP A 260 12.21 45.09 18.96
C ASP A 260 13.12 43.85 19.03
N TYR A 261 12.57 42.64 18.86
CA TYR A 261 13.36 41.40 18.91
C TYR A 261 14.20 41.16 17.64
N LEU A 262 13.67 41.54 16.47
CA LEU A 262 14.39 41.40 15.19
C LEU A 262 15.47 42.49 15.01
N LYS A 263 15.24 43.71 15.52
CA LYS A 263 16.26 44.77 15.52
C LYS A 263 17.45 44.42 16.40
N GLU A 264 17.21 43.83 17.57
CA GLU A 264 18.28 43.37 18.48
C GLU A 264 19.15 42.30 17.81
N LYS A 265 18.54 41.30 17.16
CA LYS A 265 19.27 40.22 16.46
C LYS A 265 20.01 40.68 15.19
N PHE A 266 19.45 41.61 14.44
CA PHE A 266 20.10 42.15 13.24
C PHE A 266 21.30 43.03 13.61
N ASN A 267 21.17 43.89 14.63
CA ASN A 267 22.30 44.69 15.14
C ASN A 267 23.43 43.80 15.66
N ASP A 268 23.12 42.71 16.37
CA ASP A 268 24.12 41.71 16.80
C ASP A 268 24.88 41.07 15.64
N MET A 269 24.20 40.81 14.51
CA MET A 269 24.84 40.24 13.31
C MET A 269 25.74 41.24 12.58
N VAL A 270 25.31 42.49 12.45
CA VAL A 270 26.08 43.56 11.81
C VAL A 270 27.34 43.89 12.61
N ILE A 271 27.23 44.01 13.95
CA ILE A 271 28.37 44.29 14.84
C ILE A 271 29.40 43.16 14.78
N ARG A 272 28.98 41.89 14.70
CA ARG A 272 29.89 40.74 14.56
C ARG A 272 30.57 40.69 13.19
N GLN A 273 29.93 41.14 12.12
CA GLN A 273 30.55 41.24 10.80
C GLN A 273 31.63 42.34 10.75
N GLU A 274 31.39 43.48 11.39
CA GLU A 274 32.39 44.55 11.49
C GLU A 274 33.60 44.16 12.35
N GLN A 275 33.39 43.36 13.41
CA GLN A 275 34.48 42.83 14.25
C GLN A 275 35.32 41.73 13.59
N MET A 276 34.83 41.08 12.53
CA MET A 276 35.59 40.10 11.73
C MET A 276 36.34 40.74 10.56
N LEU A 277 36.10 42.03 10.29
CA LEU A 277 36.74 42.82 9.23
C LEU A 277 37.81 43.78 9.75
N LEU A 278 38.07 43.76 11.07
CA LEU A 278 39.21 44.39 11.76
C LEU A 278 40.20 43.31 12.22
#